data_AF-A0A9W8K0I9-F1
#
_entry.id   AF-A0A9W8K0I9-F1
#
_cell.length_a   1.000
_cell.length_b   1.000
_cell.length_c   1.000
_cell.angle_alpha   90.00
_cell.angle_beta   90.00
_cell.angle_gamma   90.00
#
_symmetry.space_group_name_H-M   'P 1'
#
loop_
_entity.id
_entity.type
_entity.pdbx_description
1 polymer ?
#
loop_
_entity_poly.entity_id
_entity_poly.type
_entity_poly.pdbx_seq_one_letter_code
_entity_poly.pdbx_strand_id
1 'polypeptide(L)'
;MSTQRFALPPGVYYIQTTEDTARNVANPSSDGQQLFVATPSGGAEQQWLISGNASSVVPQAVARSTSGVEWIINVEWDEGSNTFKGPILANDSSKRRFSLNGNNIELAAASSSQEWVFVAA
;
A
#
# COMPACT_ATOMS: atom_id res chain seq x y z
N MET A 1 24.17 0.32 -10.97
CA MET A 1 24.16 0.59 -9.51
C MET A 1 23.06 -0.26 -8.91
N SER A 2 23.32 -0.96 -7.80
CA SER A 2 22.30 -1.75 -7.11
C SER A 2 21.42 -0.79 -6.32
N THR A 3 20.15 -0.62 -6.69
CA THR A 3 19.22 0.18 -5.88
C THR A 3 18.95 -0.57 -4.57
N GLN A 4 19.32 0.03 -3.44
CA GLN A 4 19.17 -0.61 -2.13
C GLN A 4 17.72 -0.51 -1.68
N ARG A 5 17.09 -1.66 -1.44
CA ARG A 5 15.74 -1.74 -0.84
C ARG A 5 15.83 -1.84 0.67
N PHE A 6 14.92 -1.17 1.36
CA PHE A 6 14.81 -1.19 2.82
C PHE A 6 13.34 -1.13 3.26
N ALA A 7 13.09 -1.37 4.55
CA ALA A 7 11.74 -1.27 5.11
C ALA A 7 11.27 0.19 5.13
N LEU A 8 10.03 0.45 4.72
CA LEU A 8 9.46 1.79 4.82
C LEU A 8 9.49 2.28 6.28
N PRO A 9 9.99 3.49 6.57
CA PRO A 9 9.98 4.03 7.92
C PRO A 9 8.54 4.14 8.49
N PRO A 10 8.35 3.98 9.81
CA PRO A 10 7.04 4.23 10.42
C PRO A 10 6.60 5.68 10.25
N GLY A 11 5.30 5.91 10.02
CA GLY A 11 4.75 7.25 9.81
C GLY A 11 3.34 7.22 9.25
N VAL A 12 2.79 8.41 8.95
CA VAL A 12 1.53 8.56 8.22
C VAL A 12 1.85 8.86 6.76
N TYR A 13 1.24 8.11 5.85
CA TYR A 13 1.51 8.20 4.43
C TYR A 13 0.22 8.27 3.61
N TYR A 14 0.27 9.00 2.51
CA TYR A 14 -0.56 8.72 1.34
C TYR A 14 0.09 7.60 0.53
N ILE A 15 -0.68 6.55 0.22
CA ILE A 15 -0.24 5.47 -0.66
C ILE A 15 -0.84 5.74 -2.04
N GLN A 16 -0.02 5.91 -3.07
CA GLN A 16 -0.45 6.37 -4.38
C GLN A 16 -0.17 5.34 -5.47
N THR A 17 -1.04 5.32 -6.50
CA THR A 17 -0.77 4.59 -7.74
C THR A 17 0.40 5.24 -8.49
N THR A 18 1.11 4.43 -9.27
CA THR A 18 2.24 4.89 -10.11
C THR A 18 1.80 5.35 -11.51
N GLU A 19 0.49 5.52 -11.73
CA GLU A 19 -0.06 6.00 -13.00
C GLU A 19 0.18 7.51 -13.15
N ASP A 20 0.18 8.04 -14.38
CA ASP A 20 0.42 9.47 -14.66
C ASP A 20 -0.52 10.38 -13.86
N THR A 21 -1.78 9.96 -13.70
CA THR A 21 -2.72 10.58 -12.77
C THR A 21 -2.77 9.75 -11.49
N ALA A 22 -1.92 10.11 -10.52
CA ALA A 22 -1.85 9.42 -9.25
C ALA A 22 -3.22 9.42 -8.54
N ARG A 23 -3.59 8.26 -7.99
CA ARG A 23 -4.76 8.07 -7.14
C ARG A 23 -4.32 7.57 -5.78
N ASN A 24 -4.95 8.03 -4.70
CA ASN A 24 -4.64 7.60 -3.35
C ASN A 24 -5.46 6.37 -2.97
N VAL A 25 -4.85 5.44 -2.24
CA VAL A 25 -5.57 4.36 -1.56
C VAL A 25 -6.47 4.97 -0.50
N ALA A 26 -7.76 4.66 -0.59
CA ALA A 26 -8.80 5.16 0.30
C ALA A 26 -9.38 4.03 1.17
N ASN A 27 -9.56 4.34 2.44
CA ASN A 27 -10.17 3.50 3.44
C ASN A 27 -11.71 3.64 3.38
N PRO A 28 -12.46 2.55 3.14
CA PRO A 28 -13.91 2.61 3.09
C PRO A 28 -14.56 2.82 4.47
N SER A 29 -15.81 3.29 4.45
CA SER A 29 -16.55 3.69 5.66
C SER A 29 -16.93 2.53 6.60
N SER A 30 -16.86 1.28 6.15
CA SER A 30 -17.25 0.10 6.93
C SER A 30 -16.22 -1.03 6.89
N ASP A 31 -16.12 -1.78 7.98
CA ASP A 31 -15.27 -2.97 8.07
C ASP A 31 -15.66 -4.03 7.04
N GLY A 32 -14.67 -4.77 6.52
CA GLY A 32 -14.87 -5.77 5.47
C GLY A 32 -15.13 -5.22 4.06
N GLN A 33 -15.31 -3.90 3.89
CA GLN A 33 -15.38 -3.29 2.57
C GLN A 33 -14.00 -3.27 1.92
N GLN A 34 -13.97 -3.51 0.60
CA GLN A 34 -12.74 -3.54 -0.19
C GLN A 34 -12.08 -2.15 -0.24
N LEU A 35 -10.76 -2.11 -0.10
CA LEU A 35 -9.99 -0.89 -0.34
C LEU A 35 -10.06 -0.53 -1.82
N PHE A 36 -10.05 0.77 -2.10
CA PHE A 36 -10.12 1.29 -3.45
C PHE A 36 -9.16 2.46 -3.60
N VAL A 37 -8.93 2.91 -4.84
CA VAL A 37 -8.20 4.14 -5.13
C VAL A 37 -9.16 5.23 -5.57
N ALA A 38 -8.87 6.45 -5.14
CA ALA A 38 -9.67 7.64 -5.42
C ALA A 38 -8.78 8.83 -5.80
N THR A 39 -9.39 9.89 -6.32
CA THR A 39 -8.69 11.16 -6.54
C THR A 39 -8.02 11.62 -5.24
N PRO A 40 -6.74 12.04 -5.27
CA PRO A 40 -6.05 12.50 -4.09
C PRO A 40 -6.80 13.62 -3.37
N SER A 41 -7.00 13.46 -2.08
CA SER A 41 -7.54 14.44 -1.14
C SER A 41 -6.62 14.48 0.09
N GLY A 42 -6.68 15.57 0.86
CA GLY A 42 -6.07 15.63 2.19
C GLY A 42 -6.93 14.98 3.28
N GLY A 43 -7.91 14.15 2.89
CA GLY A 43 -8.86 13.53 3.81
C GLY A 43 -8.22 12.40 4.62
N ALA A 44 -8.65 12.25 5.88
CA ALA A 44 -8.14 11.22 6.78
C ALA A 44 -8.42 9.79 6.27
N GLU A 45 -9.43 9.62 5.41
CA GLU A 45 -9.72 8.36 4.73
C GLU A 45 -8.63 7.91 3.76
N GLN A 46 -7.72 8.80 3.34
CA GLN A 46 -6.60 8.49 2.45
C GLN A 46 -5.24 8.45 3.16
N GLN A 47 -5.23 8.67 4.48
CA GLN A 47 -4.03 8.65 5.30
C GLN A 47 -3.88 7.28 5.98
N TRP A 48 -2.70 6.69 5.83
CA TRP A 48 -2.38 5.37 6.35
C TRP A 48 -1.27 5.47 7.39
N LEU A 49 -1.60 5.08 8.62
CA LEU A 49 -0.58 4.87 9.65
C LEU A 49 0.15 3.56 9.34
N ILE A 50 1.43 3.67 9.00
CA ILE A 50 2.34 2.55 8.86
C ILE A 50 3.17 2.46 10.14
N SER A 51 2.98 1.39 10.89
CA SER A 51 3.77 1.07 12.10
C SER A 51 4.61 -0.18 11.84
N GLY A 52 5.89 -0.15 12.20
CA GLY A 52 6.72 -1.36 12.16
C GLY A 52 6.41 -2.25 13.37
N ASN A 53 5.57 -3.27 13.21
CA ASN A 53 5.43 -4.39 14.17
C ASN A 53 4.67 -5.58 13.59
N ALA A 54 4.96 -6.77 14.15
CA ALA A 54 4.61 -8.10 13.68
C ALA A 54 3.38 -8.71 14.40
N SER A 55 2.19 -8.74 13.82
CA SER A 55 1.20 -9.81 14.05
C SER A 55 0.09 -9.91 12.98
N SER A 56 -0.20 -11.13 12.53
CA SER A 56 -0.75 -11.48 11.21
C SER A 56 -2.23 -11.88 11.17
N VAL A 57 -2.97 -11.33 10.19
CA VAL A 57 -4.07 -11.99 9.44
C VAL A 57 -4.14 -11.33 8.04
N VAL A 58 -4.08 -12.10 6.95
CA VAL A 58 -4.28 -11.59 5.58
C VAL A 58 -5.64 -12.03 5.04
N PRO A 59 -6.58 -11.10 4.77
CA PRO A 59 -7.84 -11.43 4.11
C PRO A 59 -7.64 -11.75 2.61
N GLN A 60 -8.56 -12.56 2.05
CA GLN A 60 -8.52 -12.98 0.64
C GLN A 60 -8.73 -11.80 -0.33
N ALA A 61 -9.39 -10.74 0.14
CA ALA A 61 -9.50 -9.43 -0.49
C ALA A 61 -8.79 -8.38 0.38
N VAL A 62 -8.18 -7.36 -0.24
CA VAL A 62 -7.62 -6.23 0.50
C VAL A 62 -8.79 -5.36 0.98
N ALA A 63 -9.26 -5.63 2.19
CA ALA A 63 -10.41 -4.97 2.80
C ALA A 63 -9.99 -4.17 4.03
N ARG A 64 -10.81 -3.18 4.40
CA ARG A 64 -10.71 -2.56 5.72
C ARG A 64 -10.87 -3.66 6.78
N SER A 65 -9.99 -3.61 7.77
CA SER A 65 -10.06 -4.44 8.96
C SER A 65 -9.77 -3.59 10.18
N THR A 66 -10.60 -3.70 11.21
CA THR A 66 -10.32 -3.10 12.53
C THR A 66 -9.37 -3.94 13.38
N SER A 67 -9.03 -5.17 12.99
CA SER A 67 -8.15 -6.07 13.76
C SER A 67 -6.65 -5.92 13.43
N GLY A 68 -6.28 -4.96 12.57
CA GLY A 68 -4.91 -4.80 12.07
C GLY A 68 -4.58 -5.81 10.96
N VAL A 69 -3.84 -5.38 9.94
CA VAL A 69 -3.47 -6.23 8.80
C VAL A 69 -1.98 -6.08 8.50
N GLU A 70 -1.32 -7.23 8.39
CA GLU A 70 0.10 -7.45 8.05
C GLU A 70 0.47 -7.28 6.58
N TRP A 71 1.28 -6.27 6.24
CA TRP A 71 1.88 -6.14 4.90
C TRP A 71 3.39 -6.01 4.96
N ILE A 72 4.09 -6.59 3.99
CA ILE A 72 5.52 -6.38 3.78
C ILE A 72 5.69 -5.26 2.76
N ILE A 73 6.37 -4.19 3.17
CA ILE A 73 6.62 -3.01 2.34
C ILE A 73 8.14 -2.80 2.26
N ASN A 74 8.70 -3.17 1.10
CA ASN A 74 10.12 -2.99 0.80
C ASN A 74 10.24 -1.92 -0.29
N VAL A 75 10.89 -0.81 0.04
CA VAL A 75 10.90 0.38 -0.81
C VAL A 75 12.31 0.81 -1.18
N GLU A 76 12.37 1.58 -2.25
CA GLU A 76 13.50 2.38 -2.68
C GLU A 76 13.15 3.85 -2.38
N TRP A 77 14.14 4.63 -1.94
CA TRP A 77 13.98 6.07 -1.78
C TRP A 77 14.24 6.77 -3.11
N ASP A 78 13.32 7.63 -3.51
CA ASP A 78 13.51 8.55 -4.63
C ASP A 78 13.82 9.95 -4.10
N GLU A 79 15.10 10.33 -4.18
CA GLU A 79 15.58 11.65 -3.75
C GLU A 79 14.98 12.80 -4.56
N GLY A 80 14.63 12.58 -5.84
CA GLY A 80 14.13 13.64 -6.71
C GLY A 80 12.70 14.07 -6.35
N SER A 81 11.89 13.12 -5.87
CA SER A 81 10.52 13.36 -5.44
C SER A 81 10.34 13.40 -3.92
N ASN A 82 11.38 13.04 -3.15
CA ASN A 82 11.32 12.86 -1.70
C ASN A 82 10.21 11.85 -1.31
N THR A 83 10.09 10.77 -2.07
CA THR A 83 9.09 9.71 -1.86
C THR A 83 9.74 8.35 -1.75
N PHE A 84 8.99 7.37 -1.25
CA PHE A 84 9.39 5.97 -1.30
C PHE A 84 8.58 5.25 -2.37
N LYS A 85 9.19 4.27 -3.06
CA LYS A 85 8.50 3.47 -4.07
C LYS A 85 8.77 1.98 -3.86
N GLY A 86 7.74 1.15 -3.96
CA GLY A 86 7.91 -0.29 -3.90
C GLY A 86 6.59 -1.06 -3.86
N PRO A 87 6.65 -2.40 -3.87
CA PRO A 87 5.45 -3.22 -3.75
C PRO A 87 4.93 -3.29 -2.31
N ILE A 88 3.62 -3.54 -2.18
CA ILE A 88 2.97 -3.97 -0.95
C ILE A 88 2.63 -5.45 -1.10
N LEU A 89 3.18 -6.28 -0.23
CA LEU A 89 3.03 -7.75 -0.30
C LEU A 89 2.26 -8.27 0.90
N ALA A 90 1.43 -9.28 0.68
CA ALA A 90 0.85 -10.10 1.73
C ALA A 90 1.93 -10.68 2.64
N ASN A 91 1.74 -10.60 3.96
CA ASN A 91 2.59 -11.28 4.93
C ASN A 91 2.21 -12.78 5.07
N ASP A 92 2.12 -13.48 3.93
CA ASP A 92 1.88 -14.92 3.85
C ASP A 92 2.98 -15.60 3.02
N SER A 93 2.91 -16.93 2.84
CA SER A 93 3.88 -17.68 2.02
C SER A 93 3.74 -17.39 0.52
N SER A 94 2.57 -16.92 0.08
CA SER A 94 2.29 -16.63 -1.33
C SER A 94 2.90 -15.33 -1.81
N LYS A 95 3.18 -14.38 -0.89
CA LYS A 95 3.73 -13.05 -1.18
C LYS A 95 2.97 -12.35 -2.32
N ARG A 96 1.65 -12.57 -2.39
CA ARG A 96 0.74 -11.91 -3.33
C ARG A 96 0.85 -10.40 -3.15
N ARG A 97 0.69 -9.66 -4.25
CA ARG A 97 0.90 -8.20 -4.29
C ARG A 97 -0.41 -7.45 -4.33
N PHE A 98 -0.43 -6.26 -3.76
CA PHE A 98 -1.48 -5.29 -4.07
C PHE A 98 -1.44 -4.98 -5.57
N SER A 99 -2.60 -5.10 -6.20
CA SER A 99 -2.82 -4.80 -7.61
C SER A 99 -4.12 -4.01 -7.77
N LEU A 100 -4.27 -3.37 -8.93
CA LEU A 100 -5.48 -2.66 -9.30
C LEU A 100 -6.35 -3.52 -10.21
N ASN A 101 -7.65 -3.50 -9.92
CA ASN A 101 -8.70 -3.97 -10.80
C ASN A 101 -9.76 -2.87 -10.91
N GLY A 102 -9.57 -2.01 -11.92
CA GLY A 102 -10.28 -0.73 -12.00
C GLY A 102 -9.88 0.20 -10.85
N ASN A 103 -10.85 0.55 -9.99
CA ASN A 103 -10.59 1.33 -8.77
C ASN A 103 -10.35 0.44 -7.55
N ASN A 104 -10.63 -0.85 -7.62
CA ASN A 104 -10.52 -1.72 -6.44
C ASN A 104 -9.10 -2.26 -6.28
N ILE A 105 -8.68 -2.43 -5.03
CA ILE A 105 -7.41 -3.06 -4.68
C ILE A 105 -7.63 -4.54 -4.41
N GLU A 106 -6.82 -5.38 -5.03
CA GLU A 106 -6.87 -6.83 -4.90
C GLU A 106 -5.48 -7.43 -4.68
N LEU A 107 -5.45 -8.73 -4.40
CA LEU A 107 -4.22 -9.52 -4.28
C LEU A 107 -3.96 -10.27 -5.58
N ALA A 108 -2.97 -9.81 -6.35
CA ALA A 108 -2.47 -10.50 -7.54
C ALA A 108 -1.28 -11.41 -7.22
N ALA A 109 -0.90 -12.25 -8.18
CA ALA A 109 0.26 -13.12 -8.05
C ALA A 109 1.55 -12.34 -7.71
N ALA A 110 2.48 -12.99 -7.01
CA ALA A 110 3.78 -12.38 -6.63
C ALA A 110 4.61 -11.90 -7.84
N SER A 111 4.33 -12.42 -9.04
CA SER A 111 4.92 -12.02 -10.32
C SER A 111 4.38 -10.71 -10.89
N SER A 112 3.32 -10.13 -10.30
CA SER A 112 2.85 -8.79 -10.69
C SER A 112 3.95 -7.75 -10.49
N SER A 113 4.06 -6.81 -11.43
CA SER A 113 5.00 -5.69 -11.36
C SER A 113 4.40 -4.44 -10.72
N GLN A 114 3.21 -4.51 -10.12
CA GLN A 114 2.58 -3.34 -9.49
C GLN A 114 3.45 -2.82 -8.34
N GLU A 115 3.71 -1.51 -8.37
CA GLU A 115 4.37 -0.76 -7.33
C GLU A 115 3.46 0.38 -6.84
N TRP A 116 3.78 0.92 -5.68
CA TRP A 116 3.06 1.99 -5.02
C TRP A 116 4.06 3.06 -4.57
N VAL A 117 3.61 4.31 -4.57
CA VAL A 117 4.39 5.45 -4.06
C VAL A 117 3.88 5.80 -2.67
N PHE A 118 4.78 6.01 -1.72
CA PHE A 118 4.47 6.42 -0.36
C PHE A 118 4.96 7.84 -0.16
N VAL A 119 4.01 8.74 0.06
CA VAL A 119 4.25 10.17 0.30
C VAL A 119 3.90 10.46 1.75
N ALA A 120 4.83 11.03 2.52
CA ALA A 120 4.53 11.42 3.91
C ALA A 120 3.37 12.43 3.95
N ALA A 121 2.42 12.23 4.86
CA ALA A 121 1.20 13.02 4.95
C ALA A 121 1.36 14.36 5.68
#